data_AF-K9K429-F1
#
_entry.id   AF-K9K429-F1
#
_cell.length_a   1.000
_cell.length_b   1.000
_cell.length_c   1.000
_cell.angle_alpha   90.00
_cell.angle_beta   90.00
_cell.angle_gamma   90.00
#
_symmetry.space_group_name_H-M   'P 1'
#
loop_
_entity.id
_entity.type
_entity.pdbx_description
1 polymer ?
#
loop_
_entity_poly.entity_id
_entity_poly.type
_entity_poly.pdbx_seq_one_letter_code
_entity_poly.pdbx_strand_id
1 'polypeptide(L)'
;LSSQHQARKIESFYEGEDFSETLTRAKFEELNMDLVRSTMKPVQKVLEDSDLKKSDIDEIVLVGGSTRIPKIQQLVKEFFNGKEPSRGINPDEAVAYGAAVQAGVLSGDQDTGDLVLLDVCPLTLGIETVGGVMTKLIPRNTVVPTKKSQIFSTASDNQPTVTIKVYEGERPLTKDNHLLGTFDLTGIPPAPRGVPQIEVTFEIDVNGILRVTAEDKGTGNKNKITITNDQNRLTPEEIERMVNDAEKFAEEDKKLKERIDTRNELESYAYSLKNQIGDKEKLGGKLSSEDKETMEKAVEEKIEWLESHQDADIEDFKAKKKELEEIVQPIISKLYGSAGPPPTGDEEAADKDEL
;
A
#
# COMPACT_ATOMS: atom_id res chain seq x y z
N LEU A 1 -20.91 10.17 9.22
CA LEU A 1 -22.33 10.28 8.83
C LEU A 1 -22.82 11.71 9.06
N SER A 2 -23.12 12.42 7.97
CA SER A 2 -23.76 13.75 7.97
C SER A 2 -25.02 13.77 8.84
N SER A 3 -25.43 14.95 9.33
CA SER A 3 -26.70 15.18 10.03
C SER A 3 -27.92 15.05 9.11
N GLN A 4 -27.73 14.90 7.79
CA GLN A 4 -28.80 14.71 6.83
C GLN A 4 -29.19 13.23 6.72
N HIS A 5 -30.48 12.96 6.85
CA HIS A 5 -31.07 11.65 6.59
C HIS A 5 -30.95 11.31 5.09
N GLN A 6 -29.96 10.50 4.73
CA GLN A 6 -29.86 9.94 3.39
C GLN A 6 -30.51 8.55 3.39
N ALA A 7 -31.59 8.40 2.61
CA ALA A 7 -32.12 7.09 2.28
C ALA A 7 -31.07 6.36 1.41
N ARG A 8 -30.72 5.13 1.80
CA ARG A 8 -29.93 4.21 0.99
C ARG A 8 -30.87 3.60 -0.04
N LYS A 9 -30.66 3.95 -1.30
CA LYS A 9 -31.46 3.45 -2.42
C LYS A 9 -30.56 2.63 -3.34
N ILE A 10 -30.99 1.42 -3.65
CA ILE A 10 -30.34 0.52 -4.60
C ILE A 10 -31.45 0.00 -5.52
N GLU A 11 -31.41 0.38 -6.78
CA GLU A 11 -32.37 -0.07 -7.80
C GLU A 11 -32.11 -1.54 -8.18
N SER A 12 -33.17 -2.31 -8.43
CA SER A 12 -33.11 -3.74 -8.80
C SER A 12 -32.16 -4.53 -7.90
N PHE A 13 -32.28 -4.32 -6.58
CA PHE A 13 -31.37 -4.87 -5.60
C PHE A 13 -31.42 -6.41 -5.55
N TYR A 14 -32.63 -6.98 -5.59
CA TYR A 14 -32.81 -8.42 -5.57
C TYR A 14 -34.12 -8.82 -6.25
N GLU A 15 -34.06 -9.77 -7.19
CA GLU A 15 -35.22 -10.27 -7.95
C GLU A 15 -36.01 -9.16 -8.70
N GLY A 16 -35.35 -8.08 -9.08
CA GLY A 16 -35.97 -6.93 -9.76
C GLY A 16 -36.64 -5.93 -8.81
N GLU A 17 -36.59 -6.18 -7.49
CA GLU A 17 -37.14 -5.29 -6.47
C GLU A 17 -36.09 -4.26 -6.02
N ASP A 18 -36.52 -3.01 -5.87
CA ASP A 18 -35.69 -1.92 -5.35
C ASP A 18 -35.54 -2.01 -3.83
N PHE A 19 -34.35 -1.66 -3.31
CA PHE A 19 -34.11 -1.49 -1.88
C PHE A 19 -34.06 0.00 -1.53
N SER A 20 -34.87 0.45 -0.58
CA SER A 20 -34.89 1.84 -0.12
C SER A 20 -35.10 1.93 1.39
N GLU A 21 -34.03 2.13 2.15
CA GLU A 21 -34.06 2.18 3.63
C GLU A 21 -33.35 3.41 4.20
N THR A 22 -33.78 3.88 5.37
CA THR A 22 -33.14 5.03 6.05
C THR A 22 -32.27 4.55 7.21
N LEU A 23 -30.94 4.75 7.11
CA LEU A 23 -30.02 4.51 8.21
C LEU A 23 -29.72 5.80 8.97
N THR A 24 -30.24 5.93 10.18
CA THR A 24 -29.95 7.08 11.05
C THR A 24 -28.58 6.95 11.72
N ARG A 25 -27.98 8.07 12.12
CA ARG A 25 -26.75 8.07 12.92
C ARG A 25 -26.92 7.28 14.21
N ALA A 26 -28.04 7.49 14.92
CA ALA A 26 -28.33 6.79 16.17
C ALA A 26 -28.36 5.27 15.96
N LYS A 27 -28.97 4.79 14.85
CA LYS A 27 -28.99 3.36 14.54
C LYS A 27 -27.60 2.82 14.20
N PHE A 28 -26.81 3.55 13.41
CA PHE A 28 -25.42 3.17 13.13
C PHE A 28 -24.58 3.07 14.42
N GLU A 29 -24.71 4.04 15.33
CA GLU A 29 -24.00 4.03 16.60
C GLU A 29 -24.47 2.88 17.50
N GLU A 30 -25.77 2.61 17.58
CA GLU A 30 -26.34 1.48 18.31
C GLU A 30 -25.76 0.14 17.82
N LEU A 31 -25.73 -0.06 16.50
CA LEU A 31 -25.23 -1.29 15.86
C LEU A 31 -23.73 -1.54 16.09
N ASN A 32 -22.95 -0.50 16.39
CA ASN A 32 -21.48 -0.58 16.53
C ASN A 32 -20.98 -0.20 17.92
N MET A 33 -21.88 0.01 18.89
CA MET A 33 -21.52 0.62 20.19
C MET A 33 -20.50 -0.22 20.96
N ASP A 34 -20.59 -1.54 20.88
CA ASP A 34 -19.66 -2.49 21.47
C ASP A 34 -18.25 -2.37 20.86
N LEU A 35 -18.14 -2.31 19.53
CA LEU A 35 -16.88 -2.12 18.81
C LEU A 35 -16.25 -0.78 19.17
N VAL A 36 -17.03 0.29 19.12
CA VAL A 36 -16.56 1.65 19.43
C VAL A 36 -16.09 1.73 20.89
N ARG A 37 -16.82 1.16 21.86
CA ARG A 37 -16.39 1.12 23.26
C ARG A 37 -15.15 0.25 23.48
N SER A 38 -14.99 -0.83 22.71
CA SER A 38 -13.85 -1.73 22.85
C SER A 38 -12.51 -1.02 22.60
N THR A 39 -12.50 0.02 21.76
CA THR A 39 -11.31 0.86 21.45
C THR A 39 -10.72 1.57 22.67
N MET A 40 -11.51 1.81 23.73
CA MET A 40 -11.02 2.48 24.93
C MET A 40 -10.17 1.58 25.83
N LYS A 41 -10.29 0.24 25.71
CA LYS A 41 -9.50 -0.70 26.51
C LYS A 41 -7.99 -0.60 26.17
N PRO A 42 -7.57 -0.60 24.89
CA PRO A 42 -6.17 -0.31 24.53
C PRO A 42 -5.67 1.05 25.05
N VAL A 43 -6.50 2.09 25.01
CA VAL A 43 -6.11 3.44 25.49
C VAL A 43 -5.86 3.44 27.00
N GLN A 44 -6.68 2.72 27.78
CA GLN A 44 -6.42 2.51 29.21
C GLN A 44 -5.12 1.75 29.45
N LYS A 45 -4.92 0.66 28.70
CA LYS A 45 -3.75 -0.20 28.84
C LYS A 45 -2.44 0.52 28.55
N VAL A 46 -2.39 1.36 27.51
CA VAL A 46 -1.16 2.12 27.19
C VAL A 46 -0.85 3.18 28.26
N LEU A 47 -1.87 3.80 28.88
CA LEU A 47 -1.64 4.71 30.00
C LEU A 47 -1.06 3.98 31.22
N GLU A 48 -1.64 2.81 31.55
CA GLU A 48 -1.13 1.94 32.62
C GLU A 48 0.30 1.47 32.35
N ASP A 49 0.58 0.99 31.14
CA ASP A 49 1.91 0.50 30.74
C ASP A 49 2.97 1.62 30.69
N SER A 50 2.55 2.88 30.52
CA SER A 50 3.44 4.04 30.49
C SER A 50 3.59 4.75 31.85
N ASP A 51 2.89 4.27 32.89
CA ASP A 51 2.77 4.93 34.19
C ASP A 51 2.30 6.41 34.10
N LEU A 52 1.47 6.72 33.10
CA LEU A 52 0.95 8.07 32.85
C LEU A 52 -0.53 8.21 33.22
N LYS A 53 -0.89 9.38 33.72
CA LYS A 53 -2.28 9.76 33.94
C LYS A 53 -2.83 10.44 32.69
N LYS A 54 -4.16 10.47 32.57
CA LYS A 54 -4.86 11.20 31.49
C LYS A 54 -4.47 12.67 31.40
N SER A 55 -4.15 13.30 32.53
CA SER A 55 -3.71 14.70 32.62
C SER A 55 -2.33 14.94 32.02
N ASP A 56 -1.52 13.90 31.92
CA ASP A 56 -0.12 13.98 31.49
C ASP A 56 -0.02 13.88 29.96
N ILE A 57 -1.15 13.73 29.27
CA ILE A 57 -1.23 13.66 27.81
C ILE A 57 -1.41 15.07 27.25
N ASP A 58 -0.38 15.59 26.60
CA ASP A 58 -0.35 16.94 26.04
C ASP A 58 -1.13 17.08 24.74
N GLU A 59 -1.15 16.06 23.90
CA GLU A 59 -1.82 16.09 22.59
C GLU A 59 -2.51 14.76 22.30
N ILE A 60 -3.64 14.84 21.59
CA ILE A 60 -4.37 13.66 21.11
C ILE A 60 -4.41 13.75 19.59
N VAL A 61 -3.72 12.85 18.91
CA VAL A 61 -3.70 12.80 17.44
C VAL A 61 -4.59 11.65 16.96
N LEU A 62 -5.54 11.97 16.07
CA LEU A 62 -6.43 10.98 15.47
C LEU A 62 -5.96 10.65 14.04
N VAL A 63 -5.66 9.38 13.79
CA VAL A 63 -5.19 8.88 12.49
C VAL A 63 -6.09 7.74 12.01
N GLY A 64 -6.34 7.68 10.70
CA GLY A 64 -7.21 6.71 10.03
C GLY A 64 -8.64 7.22 9.84
N GLY A 65 -9.22 6.96 8.67
CA GLY A 65 -10.53 7.48 8.27
C GLY A 65 -11.69 7.17 9.24
N SER A 66 -11.65 6.03 9.94
CA SER A 66 -12.66 5.67 10.96
C SER A 66 -12.69 6.63 12.16
N THR A 67 -11.62 7.40 12.41
CA THR A 67 -11.61 8.44 13.44
C THR A 67 -12.48 9.64 13.10
N ARG A 68 -12.97 9.75 11.86
CA ARG A 68 -13.97 10.75 11.44
C ARG A 68 -15.38 10.46 11.98
N ILE A 69 -15.60 9.28 12.58
CA ILE A 69 -16.88 8.93 13.20
C ILE A 69 -17.09 9.82 14.45
N PRO A 70 -18.18 10.63 14.51
CA PRO A 70 -18.41 11.55 15.63
C PRO A 70 -18.41 10.86 16.99
N LYS A 71 -18.94 9.63 17.06
CA LYS A 71 -18.98 8.87 18.30
C LYS A 71 -17.60 8.45 18.82
N ILE A 72 -16.64 8.18 17.93
CA ILE A 72 -15.25 7.89 18.29
C ILE A 72 -14.60 9.14 18.88
N GLN A 73 -14.72 10.28 18.19
CA GLN A 73 -14.17 11.56 18.67
C GLN A 73 -14.76 11.97 20.01
N GLN A 74 -16.08 11.80 20.17
CA GLN A 74 -16.76 12.06 21.43
C GLN A 74 -16.22 11.18 22.56
N LEU A 75 -16.10 9.87 22.36
CA LEU A 75 -15.62 8.97 23.41
C LEU A 75 -14.16 9.25 23.79
N VAL A 76 -13.29 9.54 22.83
CA VAL A 76 -11.91 9.94 23.10
C VAL A 76 -11.88 11.23 23.92
N LYS A 77 -12.64 12.25 23.51
CA LYS A 77 -12.75 13.53 24.23
C LYS A 77 -13.29 13.34 25.65
N GLU A 78 -14.35 12.56 25.84
CA GLU A 78 -14.91 12.23 27.15
C GLU A 78 -13.89 11.47 28.01
N PHE A 79 -13.17 10.53 27.42
CA PHE A 79 -12.16 9.75 28.12
C PHE A 79 -11.04 10.64 28.66
N PHE A 80 -10.59 11.65 27.90
CA PHE A 80 -9.59 12.63 28.30
C PHE A 80 -10.20 13.92 28.89
N ASN A 81 -11.31 13.80 29.62
CA ASN A 81 -11.88 14.88 30.43
C ASN A 81 -12.20 16.18 29.66
N GLY A 82 -12.56 16.05 28.38
CA GLY A 82 -12.93 17.17 27.51
C GLY A 82 -11.80 17.69 26.61
N LYS A 83 -10.59 17.13 26.69
CA LYS A 83 -9.46 17.51 25.83
C LYS A 83 -9.80 17.27 24.35
N GLU A 84 -9.65 18.31 23.53
CA GLU A 84 -9.89 18.24 22.08
C GLU A 84 -8.71 17.54 21.37
N PRO A 85 -8.98 16.67 20.39
CA PRO A 85 -7.95 16.18 19.49
C PRO A 85 -7.35 17.28 18.62
N SER A 86 -6.06 17.12 18.30
CA SER A 86 -5.30 17.97 17.40
C SER A 86 -5.92 17.98 15.99
N ARG A 87 -6.04 19.17 15.40
CA ARG A 87 -6.72 19.39 14.10
C ARG A 87 -5.77 19.60 12.91
N GLY A 88 -4.47 19.70 13.15
CA GLY A 88 -3.47 20.02 12.13
C GLY A 88 -2.99 18.84 11.29
N ILE A 89 -3.60 17.66 11.45
CA ILE A 89 -3.09 16.41 10.87
C ILE A 89 -4.18 15.79 9.99
N ASN A 90 -3.84 15.46 8.75
CA ASN A 90 -4.73 14.73 7.86
C ASN A 90 -4.77 13.25 8.27
N PRO A 91 -5.91 12.71 8.74
CA PRO A 91 -5.98 11.35 9.26
C PRO A 91 -5.73 10.28 8.18
N ASP A 92 -5.91 10.60 6.90
CA ASP A 92 -5.78 9.64 5.81
C ASP A 92 -4.35 9.60 5.22
N GLU A 93 -3.56 10.66 5.42
CA GLU A 93 -2.23 10.82 4.82
C GLU A 93 -1.08 10.79 5.84
N ALA A 94 -1.36 11.02 7.14
CA ALA A 94 -0.33 11.15 8.17
C ALA A 94 0.64 9.96 8.24
N VAL A 95 0.15 8.74 8.02
CA VAL A 95 0.98 7.52 8.03
C VAL A 95 1.93 7.52 6.83
N ALA A 96 1.43 7.81 5.63
CA ALA A 96 2.24 7.86 4.42
C ALA A 96 3.28 9.00 4.50
N TYR A 97 2.88 10.14 5.08
CA TYR A 97 3.77 11.26 5.34
C TYR A 97 4.93 10.87 6.26
N GLY A 98 4.64 10.25 7.41
CA GLY A 98 5.68 9.77 8.33
C GLY A 98 6.60 8.71 7.71
N ALA A 99 6.04 7.80 6.91
CA ALA A 99 6.81 6.80 6.16
C ALA A 99 7.75 7.45 5.13
N ALA A 100 7.29 8.48 4.41
CA ALA A 100 8.11 9.22 3.46
C ALA A 100 9.25 9.98 4.14
N VAL A 101 9.02 10.58 5.30
CA VAL A 101 10.07 11.21 6.12
C VAL A 101 11.12 10.17 6.52
N GLN A 102 10.70 9.00 7.00
CA GLN A 102 11.63 7.92 7.36
C GLN A 102 12.40 7.39 6.15
N ALA A 103 11.76 7.29 4.98
CA ALA A 103 12.43 6.92 3.74
C ALA A 103 13.50 7.95 3.34
N GLY A 104 13.22 9.25 3.47
CA GLY A 104 14.21 10.32 3.23
C GLY A 104 15.43 10.21 4.16
N VAL A 105 15.20 9.94 5.46
CA VAL A 105 16.28 9.71 6.44
C VAL A 105 17.15 8.52 6.04
N LEU A 106 16.54 7.41 5.60
CA LEU A 106 17.26 6.21 5.17
C LEU A 106 17.99 6.39 3.83
N SER A 107 17.46 7.22 2.93
CA SER A 107 18.10 7.61 1.67
C SER A 107 19.29 8.55 1.85
N GLY A 108 19.41 9.19 3.02
CA GLY A 108 20.48 10.13 3.34
C GLY A 108 20.20 11.58 2.94
N ASP A 109 18.93 11.92 2.70
CA ASP A 109 18.51 13.27 2.35
C ASP A 109 18.77 14.25 3.50
N GLN A 110 19.55 15.30 3.21
CA GLN A 110 20.09 16.22 4.22
C GLN A 110 19.05 17.20 4.80
N ASP A 111 17.89 17.35 4.16
CA ASP A 111 16.83 18.28 4.57
C ASP A 111 15.75 17.64 5.47
N THR A 112 15.97 16.40 5.95
CA THR A 112 15.03 15.71 6.84
C THR A 112 15.14 16.13 8.31
N GLY A 113 16.20 16.88 8.67
CA GLY A 113 16.49 17.31 10.03
C GLY A 113 16.99 16.19 10.95
N ASP A 114 17.32 16.53 12.20
CA ASP A 114 17.77 15.56 13.20
C ASP A 114 16.57 14.77 13.75
N LEU A 115 16.30 13.58 13.19
CA LEU A 115 15.26 12.66 13.66
C LEU A 115 15.89 11.43 14.32
N VAL A 116 15.52 11.17 15.58
CA VAL A 116 15.87 9.93 16.28
C VAL A 116 14.58 9.20 16.65
N LEU A 117 14.42 7.98 16.12
CA LEU A 117 13.28 7.11 16.41
C LEU A 117 13.70 6.00 17.36
N LEU A 118 12.94 5.83 18.44
CA LEU A 118 13.01 4.67 19.32
C LEU A 118 11.62 4.05 19.36
N ASP A 119 11.50 2.82 18.87
CA ASP A 119 10.27 2.05 18.88
C ASP A 119 10.36 0.91 19.90
N VAL A 120 9.26 0.21 20.13
CA VAL A 120 9.15 -0.88 21.10
C VAL A 120 8.48 -2.12 20.52
N CYS A 121 8.74 -3.30 21.10
CA CYS A 121 8.03 -4.51 20.72
C CYS A 121 6.62 -4.56 21.36
N PRO A 122 5.53 -4.77 20.60
CA PRO A 122 4.16 -4.62 21.10
C PRO A 122 3.69 -5.78 21.99
N LEU A 123 4.33 -6.95 21.89
CA LEU A 123 3.97 -8.16 22.61
C LEU A 123 5.18 -8.74 23.34
N THR A 124 4.93 -9.37 24.48
CA THR A 124 5.94 -10.14 25.19
C THR A 124 6.35 -11.36 24.38
N LEU A 125 7.65 -11.55 24.20
CA LEU A 125 8.25 -12.71 23.56
C LEU A 125 8.80 -13.66 24.59
N GLY A 126 8.65 -14.96 24.34
CA GLY A 126 9.12 -15.99 25.25
C GLY A 126 9.09 -17.38 24.64
N ILE A 127 9.37 -18.37 25.49
CA ILE A 127 9.39 -19.78 25.11
C ILE A 127 8.48 -20.63 25.98
N GLU A 128 8.07 -21.77 25.44
CA GLU A 128 7.46 -22.84 26.23
C GLU A 128 8.48 -23.50 27.15
N THR A 129 8.10 -23.63 28.42
CA THR A 129 8.83 -24.41 29.42
C THR A 129 7.97 -25.56 29.94
N VAL A 130 8.56 -26.45 30.74
CA VAL A 130 7.89 -27.64 31.27
C VAL A 130 6.54 -27.27 31.90
N GLY A 131 5.49 -28.00 31.52
CA GLY A 131 4.12 -27.73 31.97
C GLY A 131 3.32 -26.77 31.10
N GLY A 132 3.81 -26.39 29.91
CA GLY A 132 3.08 -25.50 28.99
C GLY A 132 3.04 -24.05 29.47
N VAL A 133 4.01 -23.66 30.29
CA VAL A 133 4.11 -22.33 30.88
C VAL A 133 4.98 -21.44 30.00
N MET A 134 4.52 -20.20 29.78
CA MET A 134 5.24 -19.17 29.05
C MET A 134 6.33 -18.57 29.94
N THR A 135 7.60 -18.82 29.61
CA THR A 135 8.71 -18.06 30.21
C THR A 135 9.03 -16.85 29.35
N LYS A 136 8.84 -15.66 29.93
CA LYS A 136 9.01 -14.37 29.25
C LYS A 136 10.50 -14.01 29.16
N LEU A 137 10.98 -13.65 27.97
CA LEU A 137 12.37 -13.21 27.76
C LEU A 137 12.46 -11.72 27.43
N ILE A 138 11.61 -11.24 26.53
CA ILE A 138 11.51 -9.82 26.17
C ILE A 138 10.08 -9.37 26.47
N PRO A 139 9.85 -8.56 27.52
CA PRO A 139 8.53 -8.02 27.83
C PRO A 139 8.00 -7.09 26.72
N ARG A 140 6.68 -6.97 26.59
CA ARG A 140 6.06 -5.93 25.75
C ARG A 140 6.56 -4.53 26.15
N ASN A 141 6.55 -3.61 25.20
CA ASN A 141 7.05 -2.24 25.33
C ASN A 141 8.57 -2.15 25.59
N THR A 142 9.33 -3.22 25.34
CA THR A 142 10.80 -3.14 25.35
C THR A 142 11.28 -2.42 24.11
N VAL A 143 12.15 -1.42 24.28
CA VAL A 143 12.78 -0.65 23.20
C VAL A 143 13.54 -1.56 22.24
N VAL A 144 13.36 -1.37 20.94
CA VAL A 144 14.10 -2.06 19.86
C VAL A 144 15.11 -1.11 19.21
N PRO A 145 16.27 -1.62 18.74
CA PRO A 145 16.71 -3.02 18.74
C PRO A 145 17.13 -3.50 20.14
N THR A 146 16.90 -4.79 20.43
CA THR A 146 17.23 -5.36 21.75
C THR A 146 17.67 -6.81 21.67
N LYS A 147 18.44 -7.25 22.67
CA LYS A 147 18.94 -8.61 22.80
C LYS A 147 18.82 -9.10 24.24
N LYS A 148 18.27 -10.31 24.42
CA LYS A 148 18.19 -11.00 25.71
C LYS A 148 18.59 -12.46 25.55
N SER A 149 19.41 -12.93 26.48
CA SER A 149 19.87 -14.32 26.54
C SER A 149 19.52 -14.91 27.90
N GLN A 150 19.07 -16.16 27.90
CA GLN A 150 18.79 -16.89 29.13
C GLN A 150 19.19 -18.35 28.96
N ILE A 151 19.78 -18.92 30.02
CA ILE A 151 20.21 -20.32 30.05
C ILE A 151 19.05 -21.19 30.52
N PHE A 152 18.76 -22.22 29.74
CA PHE A 152 17.83 -23.31 30.03
C PHE A 152 18.59 -24.63 30.11
N SER A 153 17.88 -25.69 30.49
CA SER A 153 18.45 -27.04 30.56
C SER A 153 17.46 -28.10 30.10
N THR A 154 17.91 -29.34 29.95
CA THR A 154 17.08 -30.47 29.54
C THR A 154 16.05 -30.84 30.60
N ALA A 155 14.88 -31.28 30.14
CA ALA A 155 13.76 -31.68 31.01
C ALA A 155 13.86 -33.16 31.45
N SER A 156 14.62 -33.98 30.70
CA SER A 156 14.77 -35.42 30.91
C SER A 156 16.23 -35.85 30.86
N ASP A 157 16.55 -36.97 31.53
CA ASP A 157 17.89 -37.57 31.50
C ASP A 157 18.22 -38.07 30.09
N ASN A 158 19.46 -37.85 29.65
CA ASN A 158 19.98 -38.25 28.34
C ASN A 158 19.14 -37.76 27.14
N GLN A 159 18.51 -36.59 27.26
CA GLN A 159 17.71 -35.98 26.21
C GLN A 159 18.60 -35.54 25.02
N PRO A 160 18.48 -36.15 23.82
CA PRO A 160 19.38 -35.87 22.69
C PRO A 160 19.00 -34.62 21.89
N THR A 161 17.76 -34.15 22.04
CA THR A 161 17.19 -33.02 21.30
C THR A 161 16.34 -32.15 22.24
N VAL A 162 16.54 -30.84 22.19
CA VAL A 162 15.70 -29.84 22.87
C VAL A 162 14.90 -29.09 21.81
N THR A 163 13.56 -29.16 21.90
CA THR A 163 12.64 -28.40 21.05
C THR A 163 12.36 -27.06 21.69
N ILE A 164 12.67 -25.97 20.98
CA ILE A 164 12.39 -24.60 21.39
C ILE A 164 11.16 -24.12 20.62
N LYS A 165 10.08 -23.87 21.35
CA LYS A 165 8.87 -23.25 20.81
C LYS A 165 8.80 -21.79 21.26
N VAL A 166 8.73 -20.89 20.29
CA VAL A 166 8.74 -19.44 20.50
C VAL A 166 7.32 -18.90 20.38
N TYR A 167 6.93 -18.05 21.32
CA TYR A 167 5.59 -17.48 21.40
C TYR A 167 5.63 -15.97 21.58
N GLU A 168 4.55 -15.32 21.16
CA GLU A 168 4.20 -13.95 21.53
C GLU A 168 2.86 -13.90 22.26
N GLY A 169 2.80 -13.11 23.33
CA GLY A 169 1.56 -12.88 24.08
C GLY A 169 1.75 -12.68 25.57
N GLU A 170 0.68 -12.24 26.21
CA GLU A 170 0.69 -11.81 27.62
C GLU A 170 0.14 -12.86 28.58
N ARG A 171 -0.41 -13.97 28.07
CA ARG A 171 -1.06 -14.99 28.90
C ARG A 171 0.01 -15.91 29.53
N PRO A 172 -0.23 -16.43 30.74
CA PRO A 172 0.76 -17.23 31.47
C PRO A 172 1.01 -18.62 30.87
N LEU A 173 0.07 -19.17 30.10
CA LEU A 173 0.17 -20.48 29.45
C LEU A 173 0.39 -20.32 27.95
N THR A 174 1.21 -21.18 27.35
CA THR A 174 1.59 -21.10 25.93
C THR A 174 0.45 -21.42 24.97
N LYS A 175 -0.44 -22.36 25.33
CA LYS A 175 -1.64 -22.74 24.55
C LYS A 175 -2.58 -21.57 24.21
N ASP A 176 -2.41 -20.49 24.95
CA ASP A 176 -3.25 -19.32 25.00
C ASP A 176 -2.60 -18.10 24.33
N ASN A 177 -1.34 -18.24 23.90
CA ASN A 177 -0.54 -17.25 23.19
C ASN A 177 -0.35 -17.67 21.73
N HIS A 178 0.20 -16.77 20.90
CA HIS A 178 0.45 -17.07 19.50
C HIS A 178 1.81 -17.75 19.31
N LEU A 179 1.83 -18.87 18.60
CA LEU A 179 3.06 -19.63 18.29
C LEU A 179 3.74 -19.01 17.08
N LEU A 180 4.93 -18.45 17.30
CA LEU A 180 5.74 -17.83 16.26
C LEU A 180 6.62 -18.83 15.49
N GLY A 181 7.00 -19.93 16.13
CA GLY A 181 7.82 -20.93 15.47
C GLY A 181 8.33 -21.99 16.42
N THR A 182 8.84 -23.08 15.82
CA THR A 182 9.45 -24.19 16.55
C THR A 182 10.71 -24.62 15.83
N PHE A 183 11.77 -24.88 16.58
CA PHE A 183 13.00 -25.45 16.04
C PHE A 183 13.68 -26.34 17.07
N ASP A 184 14.46 -27.30 16.59
CA ASP A 184 15.09 -28.32 17.41
C ASP A 184 16.61 -28.09 17.50
N LEU A 185 17.14 -28.03 18.72
CA LEU A 185 18.57 -28.16 18.96
C LEU A 185 18.89 -29.64 19.18
N THR A 186 19.43 -30.28 18.14
CA THR A 186 19.84 -31.71 18.17
C THR A 186 21.30 -31.85 18.62
N GLY A 187 21.75 -33.08 18.89
CA GLY A 187 23.16 -33.37 19.16
C GLY A 187 23.61 -33.03 20.58
N ILE A 188 22.68 -33.02 21.54
CA ILE A 188 23.00 -32.79 22.96
C ILE A 188 23.63 -34.08 23.54
N PRO A 189 24.82 -34.02 24.16
CA PRO A 189 25.46 -35.18 24.76
C PRO A 189 24.61 -35.80 25.89
N PRO A 190 24.65 -37.13 26.09
CA PRO A 190 23.96 -37.78 27.20
C PRO A 190 24.45 -37.23 28.54
N ALA A 191 23.55 -36.57 29.28
CA ALA A 191 23.80 -36.03 30.61
C ALA A 191 22.53 -36.13 31.46
N PRO A 192 22.64 -36.12 32.81
CA PRO A 192 21.49 -36.01 33.69
C PRO A 192 20.68 -34.73 33.40
N ARG A 193 19.37 -34.76 33.65
CA ARG A 193 18.50 -33.59 33.51
C ARG A 193 19.06 -32.40 34.30
N GLY A 194 18.93 -31.18 33.77
CA GLY A 194 19.41 -29.98 34.44
C GLY A 194 20.91 -29.69 34.30
N VAL A 195 21.69 -30.59 33.69
CA VAL A 195 23.14 -30.40 33.49
C VAL A 195 23.49 -29.66 32.18
N PRO A 196 22.91 -30.00 31.00
CA PRO A 196 23.20 -29.26 29.76
C PRO A 196 22.83 -27.79 29.90
N GLN A 197 23.68 -26.89 29.40
CA GLN A 197 23.46 -25.45 29.45
C GLN A 197 23.09 -24.93 28.06
N ILE A 198 21.79 -24.81 27.82
CA ILE A 198 21.25 -24.34 26.54
C ILE A 198 20.96 -22.84 26.66
N GLU A 199 21.84 -22.00 26.13
CA GLU A 199 21.61 -20.57 26.05
C GLU A 199 20.67 -20.25 24.88
N VAL A 200 19.50 -19.71 25.20
CA VAL A 200 18.56 -19.22 24.22
C VAL A 200 18.65 -17.70 24.18
N THR A 201 18.93 -17.15 23.01
CA THR A 201 19.11 -15.73 22.74
C THR A 201 18.04 -15.24 21.80
N PHE A 202 17.30 -14.22 22.22
CA PHE A 202 16.33 -13.46 21.44
C PHE A 202 16.97 -12.14 21.03
N GLU A 203 16.96 -11.85 19.74
CA GLU A 203 17.41 -10.59 19.17
C GLU A 203 16.29 -10.04 18.30
N ILE A 204 15.91 -8.78 18.54
CA ILE A 204 14.93 -8.05 17.73
C ILE A 204 15.66 -6.89 17.08
N ASP A 205 15.59 -6.79 15.76
CA ASP A 205 16.18 -5.69 15.01
C ASP A 205 15.24 -4.46 14.92
N VAL A 206 15.72 -3.42 14.24
CA VAL A 206 14.96 -2.16 14.02
C VAL A 206 13.68 -2.35 13.19
N ASN A 207 13.57 -3.45 12.44
CA ASN A 207 12.38 -3.76 11.63
C ASN A 207 11.41 -4.68 12.40
N GLY A 208 11.71 -5.02 13.66
CA GLY A 208 10.93 -5.96 14.45
C GLY A 208 11.13 -7.42 14.05
N ILE A 209 12.16 -7.76 13.27
CA ILE A 209 12.46 -9.15 12.91
C ILE A 209 13.09 -9.85 14.12
N LEU A 210 12.48 -10.96 14.53
CA LEU A 210 12.94 -11.75 15.66
C LEU A 210 13.89 -12.85 15.19
N ARG A 211 15.11 -12.86 15.74
CA ARG A 211 16.08 -13.95 15.61
C ARG A 211 16.19 -14.66 16.95
N VAL A 212 15.86 -15.95 16.96
CA VAL A 212 16.03 -16.80 18.14
C VAL A 212 17.13 -17.82 17.86
N THR A 213 18.19 -17.76 18.66
CA THR A 213 19.32 -18.69 18.58
C THR A 213 19.37 -19.52 19.86
N ALA A 214 19.52 -20.83 19.74
CA ALA A 214 19.82 -21.72 20.85
C ALA A 214 21.22 -22.30 20.68
N GLU A 215 22.04 -22.18 21.70
CA GLU A 215 23.43 -22.67 21.73
C GLU A 215 23.63 -23.54 22.97
N ASP A 216 24.11 -24.77 22.78
CA ASP A 216 24.63 -25.58 23.88
C ASP A 216 26.04 -25.10 24.23
N LYS A 217 26.19 -24.50 25.41
CA LYS A 217 27.48 -23.96 25.88
C LYS A 217 28.54 -25.03 26.12
N GLY A 218 28.16 -26.29 26.30
CA GLY A 218 29.11 -27.39 26.50
C GLY A 218 29.78 -27.83 25.18
N THR A 219 29.00 -27.88 24.10
CA THR A 219 29.48 -28.38 22.80
C THR A 219 29.76 -27.28 21.78
N GLY A 220 29.25 -26.08 21.99
CA GLY A 220 29.24 -24.99 21.00
C GLY A 220 28.27 -25.24 19.84
N ASN A 221 27.48 -26.32 19.89
CA ASN A 221 26.48 -26.60 18.87
C ASN A 221 25.36 -25.56 18.99
N LYS A 222 24.94 -25.04 17.84
CA LYS A 222 23.94 -23.98 17.76
C LYS A 222 22.95 -24.24 16.65
N ASN A 223 21.69 -23.98 16.94
CA ASN A 223 20.66 -23.90 15.94
C ASN A 223 19.87 -22.60 16.13
N LYS A 224 19.26 -22.10 15.06
CA LYS A 224 18.52 -20.84 15.09
C LYS A 224 17.28 -20.90 14.24
N ILE A 225 16.30 -20.10 14.60
CA ILE A 225 15.16 -19.76 13.78
C ILE A 225 15.15 -18.24 13.59
N THR A 226 14.94 -17.81 12.35
CA THR A 226 14.59 -16.43 12.07
C THR A 226 13.09 -16.39 11.90
N ILE A 227 12.41 -15.72 12.81
CA ILE A 227 10.98 -15.48 12.76
C ILE A 227 10.82 -14.07 12.19
N THR A 228 10.65 -14.02 10.87
CA THR A 228 10.12 -12.82 10.23
C THR A 228 8.60 -12.78 10.41
N ASN A 229 7.96 -11.63 10.21
CA ASN A 229 6.51 -11.41 10.36
C ASN A 229 5.68 -12.10 9.24
N ASP A 230 6.17 -13.26 8.78
CA ASP A 230 6.03 -13.78 7.43
C ASP A 230 5.46 -15.21 7.42
N GLN A 231 4.81 -15.70 8.49
CA GLN A 231 4.22 -17.05 8.52
C GLN A 231 3.21 -17.33 7.36
N ASN A 232 2.82 -16.30 6.59
CA ASN A 232 2.02 -16.36 5.37
C ASN A 232 2.64 -15.62 4.16
N ARG A 233 3.95 -15.33 4.17
CA ARG A 233 4.61 -14.69 3.03
C ARG A 233 5.26 -15.72 2.12
N LEU A 234 5.27 -15.33 0.86
CA LEU A 234 5.77 -16.10 -0.27
C LEU A 234 7.23 -16.45 -0.08
N THR A 235 7.62 -17.67 -0.43
CA THR A 235 9.03 -18.04 -0.45
C THR A 235 9.79 -17.16 -1.45
N PRO A 236 11.13 -17.04 -1.36
CA PRO A 236 11.91 -16.28 -2.35
C PRO A 236 11.60 -16.70 -3.79
N GLU A 237 11.38 -17.99 -4.04
CA GLU A 237 11.01 -18.53 -5.35
C GLU A 237 9.60 -18.07 -5.78
N GLU A 238 8.65 -17.98 -4.85
CA GLU A 238 7.31 -17.48 -5.12
C GLU A 238 7.29 -15.96 -5.34
N ILE A 239 8.14 -15.21 -4.62
CA ILE A 239 8.37 -13.78 -4.87
C ILE A 239 8.94 -13.59 -6.27
N GLU A 240 9.98 -14.34 -6.63
CA GLU A 240 10.59 -14.26 -7.96
C GLU A 240 9.58 -14.59 -9.07
N ARG A 241 8.76 -15.63 -8.89
CA ARG A 241 7.65 -15.93 -9.81
C ARG A 241 6.68 -14.76 -9.93
N MET A 242 6.25 -14.17 -8.81
CA MET A 242 5.34 -13.03 -8.83
C MET A 242 5.95 -11.77 -9.47
N VAL A 243 7.25 -11.53 -9.27
CA VAL A 243 7.95 -10.41 -9.93
C VAL A 243 7.96 -10.63 -11.44
N ASN A 244 8.31 -11.83 -11.91
CA ASN A 244 8.27 -12.16 -13.34
C ASN A 244 6.85 -12.05 -13.93
N ASP A 245 5.83 -12.49 -13.19
CA ASP A 245 4.42 -12.34 -13.60
C ASP A 245 4.03 -10.85 -13.67
N ALA A 246 4.43 -10.04 -12.68
CA ALA A 246 4.19 -8.60 -12.66
C ALA A 246 4.90 -7.87 -13.80
N GLU A 247 6.13 -8.25 -14.15
CA GLU A 247 6.86 -7.72 -15.31
C GLU A 247 6.15 -8.06 -16.63
N LYS A 248 5.63 -9.29 -16.74
CA LYS A 248 4.84 -9.70 -17.90
C LYS A 248 3.56 -8.86 -18.03
N PHE A 249 2.83 -8.64 -16.94
CA PHE A 249 1.64 -7.79 -16.94
C PHE A 249 2.00 -6.32 -17.21
N ALA A 250 3.12 -5.81 -16.70
CA ALA A 250 3.59 -4.46 -17.00
C ALA A 250 3.88 -4.27 -18.50
N GLU A 251 4.40 -5.29 -19.19
CA GLU A 251 4.61 -5.25 -20.64
C GLU A 251 3.27 -5.32 -21.42
N GLU A 252 2.30 -6.11 -20.95
CA GLU A 252 0.94 -6.13 -21.51
C GLU A 252 0.24 -4.77 -21.32
N ASP A 253 0.34 -4.17 -20.14
CA ASP A 253 -0.18 -2.84 -19.80
C ASP A 253 0.49 -1.75 -20.64
N LYS A 254 1.81 -1.85 -20.87
CA LYS A 254 2.54 -0.93 -21.74
C LYS A 254 2.06 -1.01 -23.18
N LYS A 255 1.89 -2.21 -23.74
CA LYS A 255 1.34 -2.39 -25.09
C LYS A 255 -0.10 -1.89 -25.20
N LEU A 256 -0.91 -2.14 -24.17
CA LEU A 256 -2.28 -1.63 -24.11
C LEU A 256 -2.30 -0.10 -24.09
N LYS A 257 -1.42 0.52 -23.28
CA LYS A 257 -1.24 1.97 -23.25
C LYS A 257 -0.83 2.51 -24.62
N GLU A 258 0.20 1.94 -25.24
CA GLU A 258 0.67 2.35 -26.57
C GLU A 258 -0.45 2.24 -27.62
N ARG A 259 -1.28 1.20 -27.56
CA ARG A 259 -2.45 1.01 -28.43
C ARG A 259 -3.53 2.06 -28.22
N ILE A 260 -3.82 2.38 -26.96
CA ILE A 260 -4.80 3.41 -26.62
C ILE A 260 -4.28 4.78 -27.06
N ASP A 261 -2.99 5.07 -26.85
CA ASP A 261 -2.37 6.32 -27.25
C ASP A 261 -2.40 6.49 -28.78
N THR A 262 -2.03 5.47 -29.57
CA THR A 262 -2.10 5.55 -31.04
C THR A 262 -3.52 5.65 -31.58
N ARG A 263 -4.49 5.00 -30.95
CA ARG A 263 -5.92 5.18 -31.27
C ARG A 263 -6.36 6.62 -31.01
N ASN A 264 -6.04 7.15 -29.82
CA ASN A 264 -6.40 8.52 -29.44
C ASN A 264 -5.72 9.56 -30.36
N GLU A 265 -4.50 9.29 -30.83
CA GLU A 265 -3.84 10.11 -31.84
C GLU A 265 -4.60 10.12 -33.18
N LEU A 266 -5.01 8.94 -33.68
CA LEU A 266 -5.79 8.85 -34.92
C LEU A 266 -7.15 9.54 -34.76
N GLU A 267 -7.85 9.30 -33.65
CA GLU A 267 -9.13 9.93 -33.35
C GLU A 267 -8.99 11.45 -33.28
N SER A 268 -8.03 11.96 -32.51
CA SER A 268 -7.75 13.39 -32.41
C SER A 268 -7.41 14.01 -33.76
N TYR A 269 -6.62 13.31 -34.57
CA TYR A 269 -6.25 13.77 -35.91
C TYR A 269 -7.47 13.81 -36.86
N ALA A 270 -8.29 12.76 -36.88
CA ALA A 270 -9.50 12.68 -37.70
C ALA A 270 -10.52 13.78 -37.31
N TYR A 271 -10.78 13.98 -36.02
CA TYR A 271 -11.68 15.04 -35.55
C TYR A 271 -11.11 16.45 -35.76
N SER A 272 -9.80 16.64 -35.61
CA SER A 272 -9.14 17.91 -35.94
C SER A 272 -9.32 18.25 -37.42
N LEU A 273 -9.11 17.28 -38.32
CA LEU A 273 -9.34 17.45 -39.75
C LEU A 273 -10.81 17.75 -40.05
N LYS A 274 -11.76 17.01 -39.44
CA LYS A 274 -13.20 17.28 -39.57
C LYS A 274 -13.54 18.73 -39.25
N ASN A 275 -12.98 19.26 -38.15
CA ASN A 275 -13.18 20.64 -37.74
C ASN A 275 -12.53 21.65 -38.70
N GLN A 276 -11.30 21.39 -39.17
CA GLN A 276 -10.61 22.26 -40.13
C GLN A 276 -11.34 22.34 -41.48
N ILE A 277 -11.90 21.23 -41.96
CA ILE A 277 -12.69 21.18 -43.19
C ILE A 277 -14.04 21.90 -43.03
N GLY A 278 -14.63 21.82 -41.83
CA GLY A 278 -15.85 22.54 -41.47
C GLY A 278 -15.68 24.07 -41.33
N ASP A 279 -14.46 24.53 -41.07
CA ASP A 279 -14.14 25.96 -40.90
C ASP A 279 -14.07 26.69 -42.25
N LYS A 280 -15.18 27.36 -42.60
CA LYS A 280 -15.35 28.13 -43.84
C LYS A 280 -14.44 29.37 -43.92
N GLU A 281 -13.89 29.85 -42.80
CA GLU A 281 -13.00 31.02 -42.80
C GLU A 281 -11.52 30.63 -43.06
N LYS A 282 -11.18 29.34 -42.91
CA LYS A 282 -9.80 28.83 -43.03
C LYS A 282 -9.66 27.80 -44.15
N LEU A 283 -9.39 26.55 -43.80
CA LEU A 283 -9.07 25.47 -44.74
C LEU A 283 -10.32 25.12 -45.57
N GLY A 284 -11.47 24.97 -44.91
CA GLY A 284 -12.76 24.66 -45.53
C GLY A 284 -13.27 25.67 -46.56
N GLY A 285 -12.80 26.93 -46.51
CA GLY A 285 -13.14 27.98 -47.48
C GLY A 285 -12.16 28.10 -48.65
N LYS A 286 -10.95 27.54 -48.54
CA LYS A 286 -9.91 27.60 -49.57
C LYS A 286 -9.77 26.30 -50.37
N LEU A 287 -10.41 25.23 -49.93
CA LEU A 287 -10.49 23.95 -50.64
C LEU A 287 -11.40 24.05 -51.87
N SER A 288 -11.04 23.36 -52.96
CA SER A 288 -11.95 23.14 -54.08
C SER A 288 -13.11 22.23 -53.63
N SER A 289 -14.27 22.29 -54.29
CA SER A 289 -15.40 21.43 -53.95
C SER A 289 -15.06 19.93 -54.01
N GLU A 290 -14.22 19.55 -54.98
CA GLU A 290 -13.76 18.17 -55.19
C GLU A 290 -12.77 17.72 -54.10
N ASP A 291 -11.81 18.57 -53.74
CA ASP A 291 -10.85 18.28 -52.66
C ASP A 291 -11.54 18.23 -51.29
N LYS A 292 -12.55 19.08 -51.07
CA LYS A 292 -13.33 19.11 -49.84
C LYS A 292 -14.13 17.82 -49.65
N GLU A 293 -14.86 17.38 -50.68
CA GLU A 293 -15.64 16.14 -50.64
C GLU A 293 -14.73 14.92 -50.42
N THR A 294 -13.55 14.91 -51.04
CA THR A 294 -12.54 13.86 -50.86
C THR A 294 -12.03 13.80 -49.41
N MET A 295 -11.75 14.94 -48.79
CA MET A 295 -11.29 14.99 -47.39
C MET A 295 -12.39 14.64 -46.40
N GLU A 296 -13.62 15.12 -46.58
CA GLU A 296 -14.76 14.81 -45.70
C GLU A 296 -15.03 13.31 -45.68
N LYS A 297 -15.09 12.68 -46.87
CA LYS A 297 -15.29 11.23 -46.99
C LYS A 297 -14.19 10.42 -46.32
N ALA A 298 -12.92 10.78 -46.54
CA ALA A 298 -11.79 10.08 -45.94
C ALA A 298 -11.77 10.18 -44.41
N VAL A 299 -12.18 11.32 -43.85
CA VAL A 299 -12.27 11.53 -42.40
C VAL A 299 -13.45 10.75 -41.80
N GLU A 300 -14.63 10.79 -42.43
CA GLU A 300 -15.81 10.06 -41.95
C GLU A 300 -15.61 8.55 -41.97
N GLU A 301 -15.05 8.00 -43.06
CA GLU A 301 -14.73 6.56 -43.15
C GLU A 301 -13.76 6.11 -42.03
N LYS A 302 -12.81 6.98 -41.64
CA LYS A 302 -11.85 6.68 -40.58
C LYS A 302 -12.47 6.80 -39.18
N ILE A 303 -13.44 7.69 -38.99
CA ILE A 303 -14.20 7.79 -37.73
C ILE A 303 -15.13 6.57 -37.57
N GLU A 304 -15.87 6.18 -38.60
CA GLU A 304 -16.73 4.97 -38.56
C GLU A 304 -15.89 3.70 -38.33
N TRP A 305 -14.70 3.64 -38.92
CA TRP A 305 -13.76 2.55 -38.68
C TRP A 305 -13.29 2.51 -37.21
N LEU A 306 -12.93 3.65 -36.62
CA LEU A 306 -12.56 3.77 -35.21
C LEU A 306 -13.68 3.31 -34.25
N GLU A 307 -14.94 3.61 -34.57
CA GLU A 307 -16.09 3.20 -33.75
C GLU A 307 -16.33 1.69 -33.79
N SER A 308 -16.09 1.06 -34.94
CA SER A 308 -16.29 -0.39 -35.14
C SER A 308 -15.08 -1.26 -34.79
N HIS A 309 -13.89 -0.66 -34.64
CA HIS A 309 -12.61 -1.36 -34.42
C HIS A 309 -11.86 -0.85 -33.18
N GLN A 310 -12.58 -0.70 -32.05
CA GLN A 310 -12.00 -0.27 -30.77
C GLN A 310 -10.86 -1.19 -30.29
N ASP A 311 -10.88 -2.46 -30.71
CA ASP A 311 -9.95 -3.51 -30.29
C ASP A 311 -8.86 -3.83 -31.33
N ALA A 312 -8.71 -2.99 -32.38
CA ALA A 312 -7.64 -3.16 -33.38
C ALA A 312 -6.24 -3.03 -32.76
N ASP A 313 -5.25 -3.56 -33.48
CA ASP A 313 -3.85 -3.53 -33.07
C ASP A 313 -3.18 -2.17 -33.32
N ILE A 314 -1.95 -2.01 -32.81
CA ILE A 314 -1.20 -0.75 -32.91
C ILE A 314 -0.89 -0.44 -34.38
N GLU A 315 -0.57 -1.49 -35.14
CA GLU A 315 -0.21 -1.45 -36.55
C GLU A 315 -1.37 -0.94 -37.41
N ASP A 316 -2.60 -1.40 -37.16
CA ASP A 316 -3.81 -0.98 -37.84
C ASP A 316 -4.11 0.49 -37.56
N PHE A 317 -4.03 0.95 -36.30
CA PHE A 317 -4.21 2.37 -35.98
C PHE A 317 -3.17 3.25 -36.68
N LYS A 318 -1.89 2.84 -36.69
CA LYS A 318 -0.83 3.56 -37.40
C LYS A 318 -1.04 3.55 -38.91
N ALA A 319 -1.44 2.42 -39.49
CA ALA A 319 -1.72 2.31 -40.92
C ALA A 319 -2.89 3.21 -41.32
N LYS A 320 -3.98 3.20 -40.57
CA LYS A 320 -5.15 4.04 -40.83
C LYS A 320 -4.85 5.53 -40.68
N LYS A 321 -4.00 5.91 -39.72
CA LYS A 321 -3.46 7.27 -39.61
C LYS A 321 -2.65 7.66 -40.83
N LYS A 322 -1.73 6.81 -41.26
CA LYS A 322 -0.89 7.05 -42.44
C LYS A 322 -1.71 7.15 -43.73
N GLU A 323 -2.70 6.26 -43.93
CA GLU A 323 -3.64 6.34 -45.05
C GLU A 323 -4.36 7.70 -45.08
N LEU A 324 -4.82 8.17 -43.91
CA LEU A 324 -5.49 9.48 -43.81
C LEU A 324 -4.51 10.63 -44.09
N GLU A 325 -3.28 10.57 -43.57
CA GLU A 325 -2.22 11.54 -43.86
C GLU A 325 -1.86 11.57 -45.36
N GLU A 326 -1.74 10.43 -46.03
CA GLU A 326 -1.40 10.32 -47.46
C GLU A 326 -2.48 10.92 -48.37
N ILE A 327 -3.76 10.87 -47.98
CA ILE A 327 -4.86 11.51 -48.71
C ILE A 327 -4.86 13.03 -48.47
N VAL A 328 -4.63 13.44 -47.23
CA VAL A 328 -4.81 14.83 -46.78
C VAL A 328 -3.59 15.71 -47.10
N GLN A 329 -2.37 15.19 -46.97
CA GLN A 329 -1.12 15.92 -47.21
C GLN A 329 -0.99 16.52 -48.62
N PRO A 330 -1.29 15.81 -49.73
CA PRO A 330 -1.24 16.37 -51.07
C PRO A 330 -2.23 17.52 -51.29
N ILE A 331 -3.39 17.45 -50.62
CA ILE A 331 -4.44 18.46 -50.73
C ILE A 331 -4.03 19.73 -49.96
N ILE A 332 -3.58 19.57 -48.71
CA ILE A 332 -3.10 20.69 -47.89
C ILE A 332 -1.85 21.32 -48.50
N SER A 333 -0.91 20.53 -49.02
CA SER A 333 0.32 21.04 -49.64
C SER A 333 0.09 21.76 -50.97
N LYS A 334 -0.90 21.38 -51.78
CA LYS A 334 -1.34 22.18 -52.95
C LYS A 334 -1.84 23.56 -52.51
N LEU A 335 -2.54 23.62 -51.39
CA LEU A 335 -3.11 24.83 -50.79
C LEU A 335 -2.05 25.79 -50.24
N TYR A 336 -1.03 25.25 -49.57
CA TYR A 336 0.09 26.05 -49.04
C TYR A 336 1.20 26.28 -50.07
N GLY A 337 1.35 25.42 -51.09
CA GLY A 337 2.30 25.63 -52.20
C GLY A 337 1.82 26.64 -53.24
N SER A 338 0.52 26.97 -53.23
CA SER A 338 -0.06 28.08 -54.00
C SER A 338 -0.15 29.40 -53.22
N ALA A 339 0.22 29.40 -51.93
CA ALA A 339 0.49 30.59 -51.14
C ALA A 339 2.01 30.76 -51.01
N GLY A 340 2.56 31.88 -51.49
CA GLY A 340 3.99 32.19 -51.35
C GLY A 340 4.49 32.11 -49.89
N PRO A 341 5.82 32.06 -49.68
CA PRO A 341 6.41 31.82 -48.36
C PRO A 341 5.90 32.86 -47.34
N PRO A 342 5.72 32.47 -46.06
CA PRO A 342 5.35 33.43 -45.03
C PRO A 342 6.47 34.48 -44.87
N PRO A 343 6.13 35.73 -44.49
CA PRO A 343 7.15 36.69 -44.10
C PRO A 343 7.86 36.15 -42.85
N THR A 344 9.17 36.06 -42.94
CA THR A 344 10.08 35.92 -41.81
C THR A 344 9.83 37.05 -40.82
N GLY A 345 9.46 36.70 -39.59
CA GLY A 345 9.26 37.64 -38.48
C GLY A 345 9.67 36.98 -37.17
N ASP A 346 10.92 37.27 -36.82
CA ASP A 346 11.60 37.26 -35.51
C ASP A 346 11.56 36.01 -34.62
N GLU A 347 12.78 35.46 -34.47
CA GLU A 347 13.25 34.69 -33.32
C GLU A 347 13.06 35.50 -32.02
N GLU A 348 12.24 34.98 -31.10
CA GLU A 348 12.45 35.22 -29.68
C GLU A 348 12.54 33.87 -28.98
N ALA A 349 13.76 33.61 -28.50
CA ALA A 349 14.10 32.49 -27.64
C ALA A 349 13.36 32.60 -26.30
N ALA A 350 12.73 31.51 -25.87
CA ALA A 350 12.39 31.30 -24.46
C ALA A 350 12.49 29.81 -24.14
N ASP A 351 13.48 29.56 -23.28
CA ASP A 351 13.87 28.39 -22.50
C ASP A 351 13.14 27.05 -22.64
N LYS A 352 13.98 26.05 -22.92
CA LYS A 352 13.88 24.73 -22.32
C LYS A 352 13.94 24.88 -20.80
N ASP A 353 12.94 24.37 -20.09
CA ASP A 353 13.19 23.80 -18.78
C ASP A 353 12.54 22.43 -18.69
N GLU A 354 13.39 21.51 -18.26
CA GLU A 354 13.12 20.13 -17.92
C GLU A 354 12.10 20.05 -16.77
N LEU A 355 11.19 19.08 -16.86
CA LEU A 355 10.78 18.17 -15.77
C LEU A 355 9.96 17.02 -16.36
#